data_AF-A0A6J7A1N7-F1
#
_entry.id   AF-A0A6J7A1N7-F1
#
_cell.length_a   1.000
_cell.length_b   1.000
_cell.length_c   1.000
_cell.angle_alpha   90.00
_cell.angle_beta   90.00
_cell.angle_gamma   90.00
#
_symmetry.space_group_name_H-M   'P 1'
#
loop_
_entity.id
_entity.type
_entity.pdbx_description
1 polymer ?
#
loop_
_entity_poly.entity_id
_entity_poly.type
_entity_poly.pdbx_seq_one_letter_code
_entity_poly.pdbx_strand_id
1 'polypeptide(L)'
;MSVHVIEVSTEATTLRIHAEFVTLCGHLNVLHARVVELVAEALTVNAWSGPGLRSPEHWLAWQTGLSPARAKRMVAMARRRDELPATFAAFGNGELSVDQVAVVVAHARSHTDVDVCAQAKNATVGQLSATLSRFRYADDKPKDPDPVADDKPNDPAWLAAKAKREAAERDAAEQARIAAALAPGRLSHGFNDDGRFSPHLELPADEGAVVDQALKEAHNRLFHAGRKDVSWADALVDVAHRSLGAVDSPDRRDQYRTYIHLDTEGTWIDNGPGIPRSLFEKLTCDGQVRPLWESDGLPVNVGRKQHAVPAHTRRVVLDRDRICRYPGCANTRHLEVHHILHWGRDHGVTDTENLAAHCPYHHDAIHRGHCTVEGNANQPDGLIHRLQNGCIIQGHVKPAPPGTNKPPGPPPGHTYRHPLGEPIHNDMVWYASAPPPERETETQAA
;
A
#
# COMPACT_ATOMS: atom_id res chain seq x y z
N MET A 1 -21.35 59.68 4.96
CA MET A 1 -20.67 58.80 4.00
C MET A 1 -21.25 57.41 4.20
N SER A 2 -22.15 57.00 3.31
CA SER A 2 -22.84 55.71 3.40
C SER A 2 -21.99 54.66 2.69
N VAL A 3 -21.43 53.72 3.47
CA VAL A 3 -20.70 52.57 2.93
C VAL A 3 -21.74 51.54 2.51
N HIS A 4 -21.92 51.37 1.20
CA HIS A 4 -22.70 50.27 0.65
C HIS A 4 -21.91 48.97 0.83
N VAL A 5 -22.32 48.16 1.80
CA VAL A 5 -21.93 46.75 1.86
C VAL A 5 -22.68 46.04 0.74
N ILE A 6 -21.97 45.65 -0.31
CA ILE A 6 -22.52 44.83 -1.39
C ILE A 6 -22.70 43.42 -0.81
N GLU A 7 -23.91 43.09 -0.39
CA GLU A 7 -24.30 41.70 -0.13
C GLU A 7 -24.18 40.91 -1.44
N VAL A 8 -23.11 40.15 -1.60
CA VAL A 8 -22.99 39.20 -2.71
C VAL A 8 -24.02 38.11 -2.46
N SER A 9 -25.01 37.96 -3.35
CA SER A 9 -26.05 36.95 -3.19
C SER A 9 -25.43 35.54 -3.15
N THR A 10 -26.02 34.65 -2.35
CA THR A 10 -25.61 33.24 -2.21
C THR A 10 -25.55 32.52 -3.56
N GLU A 11 -26.42 32.87 -4.50
CA GLU A 11 -26.46 32.33 -5.87
C GLU A 11 -25.21 32.68 -6.68
N ALA A 12 -24.76 33.94 -6.65
CA ALA A 12 -23.55 34.37 -7.36
C ALA A 12 -22.30 33.67 -6.81
N THR A 13 -22.26 33.42 -5.51
CA THR A 13 -21.16 32.68 -4.85
C THR A 13 -21.15 31.21 -5.27
N THR A 14 -22.31 30.55 -5.31
CA THR A 14 -22.43 29.15 -5.77
C THR A 14 -21.99 29.01 -7.23
N LEU A 15 -22.41 29.91 -8.12
CA LEU A 15 -22.01 29.89 -9.54
C LEU A 15 -20.50 30.05 -9.73
N ARG A 16 -19.87 30.96 -8.96
CA ARG A 16 -18.41 31.12 -8.96
C ARG A 16 -17.70 29.85 -8.52
N ILE A 17 -18.16 29.23 -7.42
CA ILE A 17 -17.58 27.98 -6.89
C ILE A 17 -17.66 26.86 -7.93
N HIS A 18 -18.79 26.69 -8.61
CA HIS A 18 -18.93 25.68 -9.66
C HIS A 18 -17.99 25.92 -10.84
N ALA A 19 -17.86 27.16 -11.32
CA ALA A 19 -16.95 27.50 -12.41
C ALA A 19 -15.48 27.23 -12.03
N GLU A 20 -15.10 27.52 -10.78
CA GLU A 20 -13.77 27.24 -10.24
C GLU A 20 -13.51 25.73 -10.14
N PHE A 21 -14.49 24.94 -9.65
CA PHE A 21 -14.39 23.49 -9.62
C PHE A 21 -14.15 22.88 -11.01
N VAL A 22 -14.93 23.29 -12.02
CA VAL A 22 -14.79 22.79 -13.40
C VAL A 22 -13.38 23.07 -13.93
N THR A 23 -12.86 24.27 -13.69
CA THR A 23 -11.52 24.68 -14.11
C THR A 23 -10.43 23.85 -13.43
N LEU A 24 -10.53 23.67 -12.10
CA LEU A 24 -9.55 22.90 -11.34
C LEU A 24 -9.58 21.41 -11.70
N CYS A 25 -10.76 20.83 -11.93
CA CYS A 25 -10.89 19.45 -12.38
C CYS A 25 -10.21 19.22 -13.73
N GLY A 26 -10.37 20.15 -14.69
CA GLY A 26 -9.66 20.09 -15.97
C GLY A 26 -8.13 20.06 -15.79
N HIS A 27 -7.57 20.94 -14.95
CA HIS A 27 -6.13 20.93 -14.66
C HIS A 27 -5.66 19.63 -13.99
N LEU A 28 -6.42 19.12 -13.02
CA LEU A 28 -6.10 17.85 -12.37
C LEU A 28 -6.09 16.69 -13.35
N ASN A 29 -7.01 16.68 -14.32
CA ASN A 29 -7.06 15.65 -15.35
C ASN A 29 -5.82 15.69 -16.25
N VAL A 30 -5.44 16.88 -16.75
CA VAL A 30 -4.22 17.07 -17.56
C VAL A 30 -2.96 16.66 -16.78
N LEU A 31 -2.87 17.02 -15.50
CA LEU A 31 -1.74 16.64 -14.65
C LEU A 31 -1.67 15.12 -14.44
N HIS A 32 -2.80 14.45 -14.19
CA HIS A 32 -2.82 12.99 -14.09
C HIS A 32 -2.45 12.33 -15.42
N ALA A 33 -2.90 12.87 -16.56
CA ALA A 33 -2.51 12.38 -17.88
C ALA A 33 -1.00 12.48 -18.06
N ARG A 34 -0.39 13.62 -17.70
CA ARG A 34 1.06 13.81 -17.78
C ARG A 34 1.83 12.82 -16.90
N VAL A 35 1.33 12.50 -15.70
CA VAL A 35 1.94 11.46 -14.87
C VAL A 35 1.90 10.11 -15.58
N VAL A 36 0.77 9.74 -16.19
CA VAL A 36 0.66 8.46 -16.94
C VAL A 36 1.60 8.42 -18.14
N GLU A 37 1.80 9.53 -18.85
CA GLU A 37 2.80 9.62 -19.93
C GLU A 37 4.22 9.37 -19.44
N LEU A 38 4.63 10.03 -18.34
CA LEU A 38 5.95 9.83 -17.73
C LEU A 38 6.13 8.39 -17.24
N VAL A 39 5.06 7.76 -16.74
CA VAL A 39 5.08 6.33 -16.39
C VAL A 39 5.27 5.46 -17.63
N ALA A 40 4.61 5.76 -18.75
CA ALA A 40 4.80 5.04 -20.00
C ALA A 40 6.25 5.17 -20.51
N GLU A 41 6.81 6.39 -20.50
CA GLU A 41 8.22 6.64 -20.84
C GLU A 41 9.15 5.83 -19.92
N ALA A 42 8.91 5.86 -18.60
CA ALA A 42 9.70 5.11 -17.62
C ALA A 42 9.63 3.59 -17.81
N LEU A 43 8.48 3.05 -18.26
CA LEU A 43 8.33 1.65 -18.63
C LEU A 43 9.18 1.29 -19.85
N THR A 44 9.19 2.15 -20.89
CA THR A 44 9.95 1.94 -22.13
C THR A 44 11.46 1.91 -21.89
N VAL A 45 11.98 2.87 -21.11
CA VAL A 45 13.43 2.95 -20.82
C VAL A 45 13.84 2.14 -19.59
N ASN A 46 12.90 1.41 -18.98
CA ASN A 46 13.10 0.61 -17.77
C ASN A 46 13.66 1.42 -16.57
N ALA A 47 13.34 2.71 -16.49
CA ALA A 47 13.80 3.64 -15.43
C ALA A 47 13.25 3.31 -14.04
N TRP A 48 12.24 2.45 -13.97
CA TRP A 48 11.68 1.95 -12.71
C TRP A 48 12.52 0.81 -12.09
N SER A 49 13.50 0.26 -12.81
CA SER A 49 14.28 -0.89 -12.37
C SER A 49 15.53 -0.48 -11.57
N GLY A 50 15.79 -1.19 -10.48
CA GLY A 50 16.94 -0.96 -9.60
C GLY A 50 16.93 -1.90 -8.38
N PRO A 51 18.06 -2.03 -7.64
CA PRO A 51 18.10 -2.83 -6.42
C PRO A 51 16.98 -2.42 -5.44
N GLY A 52 16.22 -3.38 -4.93
CA GLY A 52 15.12 -3.14 -3.99
C GLY A 52 13.76 -2.75 -4.61
N LEU A 53 13.70 -2.44 -5.92
CA LEU A 53 12.45 -2.14 -6.62
C LEU A 53 11.83 -3.42 -7.20
N ARG A 54 10.67 -3.81 -6.67
CA ARG A 54 10.01 -5.09 -6.99
C ARG A 54 9.17 -5.06 -8.26
N SER A 55 8.62 -3.90 -8.62
CA SER A 55 7.74 -3.74 -9.78
C SER A 55 7.58 -2.26 -10.17
N PRO A 56 7.10 -1.94 -11.39
CA PRO A 56 6.79 -0.57 -11.79
C PRO A 56 5.76 0.11 -10.89
N GLU A 57 4.78 -0.65 -10.38
CA GLU A 57 3.75 -0.15 -9.47
C GLU A 57 4.36 0.22 -8.11
N HIS A 58 5.30 -0.59 -7.61
CA HIS A 58 6.06 -0.30 -6.39
C HIS A 58 6.91 0.96 -6.56
N TRP A 59 7.61 1.09 -7.69
CA TRP A 59 8.37 2.29 -8.04
C TRP A 59 7.47 3.52 -8.14
N LEU A 60 6.33 3.45 -8.83
CA LEU A 60 5.42 4.58 -8.98
C LEU A 60 4.82 5.02 -7.65
N ALA A 61 4.33 4.07 -6.84
CA ALA A 61 3.80 4.34 -5.51
C ALA A 61 4.85 5.06 -4.65
N TRP A 62 6.09 4.56 -4.68
CA TRP A 62 7.22 5.20 -4.02
C TRP A 62 7.45 6.62 -4.58
N GLN A 63 7.67 6.80 -5.88
CA GLN A 63 8.02 8.11 -6.46
C GLN A 63 6.95 9.19 -6.30
N THR A 64 5.68 8.83 -6.15
CA THR A 64 4.56 9.80 -6.18
C THR A 64 3.76 9.88 -4.88
N GLY A 65 4.02 9.00 -3.90
CA GLY A 65 3.23 8.90 -2.67
C GLY A 65 1.82 8.35 -2.87
N LEU A 66 1.52 7.76 -4.03
CA LEU A 66 0.23 7.15 -4.32
C LEU A 66 0.06 5.82 -3.58
N SER A 67 -1.19 5.47 -3.25
CA SER A 67 -1.49 4.14 -2.73
C SER A 67 -1.15 3.05 -3.75
N PRO A 68 -0.78 1.82 -3.31
CA PRO A 68 -0.47 0.72 -4.23
C PRO A 68 -1.58 0.44 -5.24
N ALA A 69 -2.84 0.56 -4.83
CA ALA A 69 -3.99 0.40 -5.71
C ALA A 69 -4.09 1.49 -6.80
N ARG A 70 -3.76 2.75 -6.46
CA ARG A 70 -3.77 3.85 -7.43
C ARG A 70 -2.56 3.78 -8.37
N ALA A 71 -1.39 3.44 -7.86
CA ALA A 71 -0.20 3.17 -8.66
C ALA A 71 -0.44 2.02 -9.67
N LYS A 72 -1.04 0.91 -9.24
CA LYS A 72 -1.41 -0.21 -10.13
C LYS A 72 -2.34 0.23 -11.27
N ARG A 73 -3.34 1.06 -10.98
CA ARG A 73 -4.25 1.61 -12.00
C ARG A 73 -3.51 2.50 -13.00
N MET A 74 -2.63 3.38 -12.54
CA MET A 74 -1.87 4.27 -13.43
C MET A 74 -0.84 3.53 -14.29
N VAL A 75 -0.19 2.48 -13.77
CA VAL A 75 0.67 1.60 -14.58
C VAL A 75 -0.15 0.84 -15.63
N ALA A 76 -1.35 0.36 -15.29
CA ALA A 76 -2.24 -0.28 -16.26
C ALA A 76 -2.66 0.70 -17.37
N MET A 77 -2.94 1.96 -17.03
CA MET A 77 -3.19 3.03 -18.01
C MET A 77 -1.98 3.24 -18.92
N ALA A 78 -0.79 3.40 -18.34
CA ALA A 78 0.44 3.63 -19.10
C ALA A 78 0.72 2.50 -20.10
N ARG A 79 0.56 1.24 -19.69
CA ARG A 79 0.75 0.07 -20.58
C ARG A 79 -0.24 0.01 -21.74
N ARG A 80 -1.47 0.48 -21.53
CA ARG A 80 -2.54 0.46 -22.54
C ARG A 80 -2.72 1.79 -23.28
N ARG A 81 -1.85 2.77 -23.05
CA ARG A 81 -1.96 4.12 -23.62
C ARG A 81 -2.08 4.10 -25.13
N ASP A 82 -1.21 3.34 -25.78
CA ASP A 82 -1.13 3.30 -27.25
C ASP A 82 -2.24 2.44 -27.87
N GLU A 83 -2.92 1.60 -27.09
CA GLU A 83 -4.09 0.83 -27.52
C GLU A 83 -5.38 1.67 -27.57
N LEU A 84 -5.41 2.80 -26.85
CA LEU A 84 -6.61 3.62 -26.62
C LEU A 84 -6.35 5.12 -26.93
N PRO A 85 -5.88 5.47 -28.15
CA PRO A 85 -5.40 6.81 -28.49
C PRO A 85 -6.46 7.93 -28.31
N ALA A 86 -7.73 7.68 -28.62
CA ALA A 86 -8.82 8.65 -28.45
C ALA A 86 -9.12 8.91 -26.97
N THR A 87 -9.12 7.86 -26.12
CA THR A 87 -9.29 8.01 -24.67
C THR A 87 -8.14 8.79 -24.06
N PHE A 88 -6.89 8.46 -24.41
CA PHE A 88 -5.72 9.15 -23.85
C PHE A 88 -5.52 10.57 -24.40
N ALA A 89 -5.95 10.86 -25.62
CA ALA A 89 -6.02 12.23 -26.12
C ALA A 89 -7.04 13.08 -25.33
N ALA A 90 -8.25 12.54 -25.10
CA ALA A 90 -9.26 13.22 -24.28
C ALA A 90 -8.80 13.41 -22.82
N PHE A 91 -8.09 12.43 -22.26
CA PHE A 91 -7.48 12.54 -20.94
C PHE A 91 -6.41 13.64 -20.89
N GLY A 92 -5.51 13.69 -21.88
CA GLY A 92 -4.48 14.72 -22.03
C GLY A 92 -5.04 16.14 -22.21
N ASN A 93 -6.23 16.25 -22.81
CA ASN A 93 -6.97 17.52 -22.94
C ASN A 93 -7.77 17.91 -21.69
N GLY A 94 -7.76 17.08 -20.65
CA GLY A 94 -8.49 17.32 -19.40
C GLY A 94 -9.98 16.99 -19.46
N GLU A 95 -10.46 16.39 -20.55
CA GLU A 95 -11.88 16.09 -20.80
C GLU A 95 -12.36 14.83 -20.09
N LEU A 96 -11.44 13.93 -19.72
CA LEU A 96 -11.72 12.73 -18.93
C LEU A 96 -10.93 12.75 -17.62
N SER A 97 -11.57 12.32 -16.55
CA SER A 97 -10.89 12.12 -15.27
C SER A 97 -10.10 10.82 -15.23
N VAL A 98 -9.09 10.78 -14.36
CA VAL A 98 -8.28 9.57 -14.12
C VAL A 98 -9.12 8.36 -13.73
N ASP A 99 -10.21 8.55 -12.99
CA ASP A 99 -11.11 7.46 -12.60
C ASP A 99 -12.01 7.00 -13.76
N GLN A 100 -12.44 7.90 -14.66
CA GLN A 100 -13.12 7.49 -15.90
C GLN A 100 -12.18 6.68 -16.79
N VAL A 101 -10.95 7.14 -17.01
CA VAL A 101 -9.94 6.43 -17.80
C VAL A 101 -9.61 5.07 -17.17
N ALA A 102 -9.59 4.96 -15.84
CA ALA A 102 -9.36 3.69 -15.15
C ALA A 102 -10.42 2.64 -15.52
N VAL A 103 -11.69 3.06 -15.59
CA VAL A 103 -12.80 2.19 -15.99
C VAL A 103 -12.70 1.81 -17.47
N VAL A 104 -12.36 2.75 -18.35
CA VAL A 104 -12.13 2.45 -19.78
C VAL A 104 -10.98 1.45 -19.94
N VAL A 105 -9.85 1.68 -19.29
CA VAL A 105 -8.68 0.78 -19.32
C VAL A 105 -8.99 -0.60 -18.73
N ALA A 106 -9.95 -0.72 -17.81
CA ALA A 106 -10.35 -2.01 -17.26
C ALA A 106 -11.23 -2.84 -18.22
N HIS A 107 -12.02 -2.19 -19.07
CA HIS A 107 -13.12 -2.87 -19.79
C HIS A 107 -13.11 -2.69 -21.31
N ALA A 108 -12.55 -1.61 -21.85
CA ALA A 108 -12.58 -1.27 -23.28
C ALA A 108 -11.58 -2.10 -24.10
N ARG A 109 -12.00 -2.46 -25.32
CA ARG A 109 -11.13 -3.02 -26.36
C ARG A 109 -10.57 -1.91 -27.24
N SER A 110 -9.39 -2.13 -27.83
CA SER A 110 -8.71 -1.14 -28.68
C SER A 110 -9.58 -0.63 -29.84
N HIS A 111 -10.32 -1.54 -30.50
CA HIS A 111 -11.20 -1.18 -31.62
C HIS A 111 -12.48 -0.41 -31.20
N THR A 112 -12.78 -0.32 -29.89
CA THR A 112 -13.95 0.43 -29.36
C THR A 112 -13.59 1.79 -28.77
N ASP A 113 -12.31 2.17 -28.82
CA ASP A 113 -11.78 3.33 -28.11
C ASP A 113 -12.51 4.64 -28.46
N VAL A 114 -12.81 4.88 -29.74
CA VAL A 114 -13.52 6.10 -30.18
C VAL A 114 -14.92 6.18 -29.56
N ASP A 115 -15.69 5.09 -29.64
CA ASP A 115 -17.07 5.05 -29.14
C ASP A 115 -17.12 5.11 -27.61
N VAL A 116 -16.23 4.37 -26.94
CA VAL A 116 -16.14 4.37 -25.47
C VAL A 116 -15.66 5.72 -24.95
N CYS A 117 -14.73 6.39 -25.64
CA CYS A 117 -14.29 7.75 -25.29
C CYS A 117 -15.46 8.75 -25.42
N ALA A 118 -16.22 8.70 -26.52
CA ALA A 118 -17.39 9.55 -26.70
C ALA A 118 -18.45 9.34 -25.61
N GLN A 119 -18.66 8.08 -25.19
CA GLN A 119 -19.54 7.76 -24.07
C GLN A 119 -18.98 8.26 -22.73
N ALA A 120 -17.67 8.06 -22.47
CA ALA A 120 -17.02 8.45 -21.23
C ALA A 120 -17.14 9.96 -20.95
N LYS A 121 -17.07 10.80 -21.99
CA LYS A 121 -17.26 12.26 -21.88
C LYS A 121 -18.64 12.66 -21.35
N ASN A 122 -19.64 11.80 -21.52
CA ASN A 122 -21.04 12.07 -21.19
C ASN A 122 -21.56 11.21 -20.03
N ALA A 123 -20.69 10.44 -19.37
CA ALA A 123 -21.07 9.49 -18.32
C ALA A 123 -20.29 9.74 -17.02
N THR A 124 -20.99 9.67 -15.88
CA THR A 124 -20.33 9.57 -14.57
C THR A 124 -19.53 8.28 -14.47
N VAL A 125 -18.53 8.22 -13.57
CA VAL A 125 -17.73 7.00 -13.34
C VAL A 125 -18.62 5.78 -13.03
N GLY A 126 -19.68 5.96 -12.23
CA GLY A 126 -20.63 4.89 -11.88
C GLY A 126 -21.43 4.40 -13.09
N GLN A 127 -21.94 5.30 -13.92
CA GLN A 127 -22.64 4.94 -15.16
C GLN A 127 -21.72 4.25 -16.16
N LEU A 128 -20.49 4.75 -16.31
CA LEU A 128 -19.48 4.17 -17.18
C LEU A 128 -19.10 2.76 -16.72
N SER A 129 -18.87 2.57 -15.42
CA SER A 129 -18.56 1.25 -14.84
C SER A 129 -19.72 0.28 -15.00
N ALA A 130 -20.95 0.69 -14.70
CA ALA A 130 -22.13 -0.15 -14.87
C ALA A 130 -22.38 -0.54 -16.34
N THR A 131 -22.05 0.35 -17.28
CA THR A 131 -22.26 0.09 -18.71
C THR A 131 -21.15 -0.79 -19.28
N LEU A 132 -19.88 -0.40 -19.10
CA LEU A 132 -18.74 -1.12 -19.70
C LEU A 132 -18.49 -2.49 -19.06
N SER A 133 -18.80 -2.68 -17.77
CA SER A 133 -18.70 -4.01 -17.13
C SER A 133 -19.72 -5.02 -17.65
N ARG A 134 -20.82 -4.55 -18.24
CA ARG A 134 -21.90 -5.38 -18.81
C ARG A 134 -21.86 -5.43 -20.33
N PHE A 135 -21.06 -4.54 -20.95
CA PHE A 135 -20.93 -4.47 -22.39
C PHE A 135 -20.24 -5.74 -22.87
N ARG A 136 -21.00 -6.57 -23.58
CA ARG A 136 -20.46 -7.73 -24.29
C ARG A 136 -19.93 -7.23 -25.63
N TYR A 137 -18.65 -7.42 -25.88
CA TYR A 137 -18.09 -7.16 -27.20
C TYR A 137 -18.58 -8.25 -28.16
N ALA A 138 -18.73 -7.96 -29.45
CA ALA A 138 -19.17 -8.96 -30.42
C ALA A 138 -18.25 -10.21 -30.45
N ASP A 139 -17.01 -10.04 -29.97
CA ASP A 139 -15.99 -11.07 -29.81
C ASP A 139 -16.09 -11.86 -28.48
N ASP A 140 -17.08 -11.59 -27.63
CA ASP A 140 -17.39 -12.38 -26.41
C ASP A 140 -18.28 -13.62 -26.72
N LYS A 141 -18.39 -14.02 -27.98
CA LYS A 141 -18.74 -15.42 -28.31
C LYS A 141 -17.51 -16.31 -28.02
N PRO A 142 -17.64 -17.58 -27.60
CA PRO A 142 -16.56 -18.51 -27.90
C PRO A 142 -16.41 -18.47 -29.42
N LYS A 143 -15.22 -18.09 -29.93
CA LYS A 143 -14.96 -17.89 -31.36
C LYS A 143 -15.56 -19.05 -32.17
N ASP A 144 -16.69 -18.82 -32.83
CA ASP A 144 -16.89 -19.41 -34.14
C ASP A 144 -16.00 -18.61 -35.09
N PRO A 145 -15.20 -19.27 -35.95
CA PRO A 145 -14.22 -18.59 -36.77
C PRO A 145 -14.92 -17.60 -37.70
N ASP A 146 -14.40 -16.37 -37.77
CA ASP A 146 -14.81 -15.37 -38.75
C ASP A 146 -14.93 -15.99 -40.15
N PRO A 147 -15.96 -15.63 -40.95
CA PRO A 147 -15.94 -15.91 -42.37
C PRO A 147 -14.97 -14.92 -43.02
N VAL A 148 -13.68 -15.17 -42.83
CA VAL A 148 -12.69 -14.70 -43.79
C VAL A 148 -12.92 -15.54 -45.03
N ALA A 149 -13.26 -14.88 -46.14
CA ALA A 149 -13.10 -15.45 -47.47
C ALA A 149 -11.63 -15.82 -47.63
N ASP A 150 -11.31 -17.05 -47.26
CA ASP A 150 -10.02 -17.67 -47.43
C ASP A 150 -10.28 -18.89 -48.31
N ASP A 151 -9.62 -18.89 -49.46
CA ASP A 151 -9.47 -20.04 -50.34
C ASP A 151 -8.72 -21.14 -49.56
N LYS A 152 -9.43 -21.86 -48.68
CA LYS A 152 -8.89 -22.90 -47.83
C LYS A 152 -9.16 -24.26 -48.47
N PRO A 153 -8.14 -25.12 -48.61
CA PRO A 153 -8.32 -26.45 -49.16
C PRO A 153 -9.35 -27.23 -48.33
N ASN A 154 -10.43 -27.70 -48.96
CA ASN A 154 -11.36 -28.68 -48.39
C ASN A 154 -10.70 -30.09 -48.34
N ASP A 155 -9.42 -30.14 -47.98
CA ASP A 155 -8.61 -31.34 -47.90
C ASP A 155 -8.89 -32.05 -46.56
N PRO A 156 -9.37 -33.30 -46.58
CA PRO A 156 -9.58 -34.12 -45.38
C PRO A 156 -8.37 -34.17 -44.44
N ALA A 157 -7.15 -34.10 -44.97
CA ALA A 157 -5.93 -34.10 -44.16
C ALA A 157 -5.79 -32.83 -43.30
N TRP A 158 -6.19 -31.67 -43.84
CA TRP A 158 -6.16 -30.40 -43.13
C TRP A 158 -7.21 -30.33 -42.03
N LEU A 159 -8.42 -30.83 -42.29
CA LEU A 159 -9.50 -30.89 -41.29
C LEU A 159 -9.14 -31.82 -40.12
N ALA A 160 -8.53 -32.96 -40.39
CA ALA A 160 -8.05 -33.87 -39.36
C ALA A 160 -6.93 -33.25 -38.50
N ALA A 161 -5.99 -32.52 -39.12
CA ALA A 161 -4.93 -31.80 -38.41
C ALA A 161 -5.48 -30.68 -37.51
N LYS A 162 -6.48 -29.93 -38.00
CA LYS A 162 -7.18 -28.89 -37.22
C LYS A 162 -7.89 -29.48 -35.99
N ALA A 163 -8.68 -30.54 -36.17
CA ALA A 163 -9.38 -31.21 -35.07
C ALA A 163 -8.41 -31.74 -34.00
N LYS A 164 -7.25 -32.25 -34.41
CA LYS A 164 -6.19 -32.70 -33.49
C LYS A 164 -5.61 -31.54 -32.68
N ARG A 165 -5.40 -30.37 -33.29
CA ARG A 165 -4.92 -29.17 -32.59
C ARG A 165 -5.95 -28.67 -31.57
N GLU A 166 -7.22 -28.60 -31.96
CA GLU A 166 -8.31 -28.16 -31.06
C GLU A 166 -8.56 -29.13 -29.90
N ALA A 167 -8.33 -30.43 -30.10
CA ALA A 167 -8.32 -31.40 -29.00
C ALA A 167 -7.15 -31.14 -28.04
N ALA A 168 -5.94 -30.92 -28.56
CA ALA A 168 -4.77 -30.61 -27.74
C ALA A 168 -4.92 -29.29 -26.97
N GLU A 169 -5.55 -28.28 -27.55
CA GLU A 169 -5.86 -27.01 -26.88
C GLU A 169 -6.85 -27.19 -25.72
N ARG A 170 -7.88 -28.04 -25.88
CA ARG A 170 -8.82 -28.39 -24.80
C ARG A 170 -8.13 -29.14 -23.67
N ASP A 171 -7.29 -30.10 -24.00
CA ASP A 171 -6.51 -30.85 -23.01
C ASP A 171 -5.54 -29.93 -22.25
N ALA A 172 -4.90 -28.97 -22.94
CA ALA A 172 -4.04 -27.99 -22.31
C ALA A 172 -4.81 -27.03 -21.39
N ALA A 173 -6.03 -26.61 -21.77
CA ALA A 173 -6.89 -25.78 -20.94
C ALA A 173 -7.34 -26.51 -19.67
N GLU A 174 -7.69 -27.80 -19.77
CA GLU A 174 -8.05 -28.62 -18.61
C GLU A 174 -6.83 -28.84 -17.69
N GLN A 175 -5.65 -29.11 -18.26
CA GLN A 175 -4.41 -29.19 -17.50
C GLN A 175 -4.08 -27.87 -16.78
N ALA A 176 -4.32 -26.73 -17.42
CA ALA A 176 -4.13 -25.42 -16.80
C ALA A 176 -5.13 -25.17 -15.65
N ARG A 177 -6.39 -25.60 -15.80
CA ARG A 177 -7.41 -25.55 -14.74
C ARG A 177 -7.02 -26.43 -13.56
N ILE A 178 -6.56 -27.65 -13.81
CA ILE A 178 -6.06 -28.57 -12.77
C ILE A 178 -4.85 -27.96 -12.06
N ALA A 179 -3.88 -27.41 -12.82
CA ALA A 179 -2.71 -26.76 -12.26
C ALA A 179 -3.07 -25.55 -11.38
N ALA A 180 -4.06 -24.74 -11.79
CA ALA A 180 -4.56 -23.63 -10.99
C ALA A 180 -5.27 -24.10 -9.71
N ALA A 181 -6.05 -25.18 -9.78
CA ALA A 181 -6.71 -25.77 -8.61
C ALA A 181 -5.73 -26.40 -7.61
N LEU A 182 -4.58 -26.88 -8.10
CA LEU A 182 -3.48 -27.44 -7.31
C LEU A 182 -2.41 -26.39 -6.93
N ALA A 183 -2.61 -25.13 -7.27
CA ALA A 183 -1.65 -24.08 -6.95
C ALA A 183 -1.53 -23.92 -5.43
N PRO A 184 -0.31 -23.68 -4.89
CA PRO A 184 -0.13 -23.53 -3.46
C PRO A 184 -1.00 -22.41 -2.86
N GLY A 185 -1.47 -22.64 -1.65
CA GLY A 185 -2.20 -21.64 -0.88
C GLY A 185 -1.41 -20.35 -0.66
N ARG A 186 -2.13 -19.23 -0.53
CA ARG A 186 -1.56 -17.90 -0.28
C ARG A 186 -2.28 -17.24 0.90
N LEU A 187 -1.50 -16.72 1.85
CA LEU A 187 -2.00 -15.93 2.97
C LEU A 187 -1.22 -14.63 3.08
N SER A 188 -1.95 -13.52 3.09
CA SER A 188 -1.44 -12.19 3.48
C SER A 188 -2.29 -11.65 4.62
N HIS A 189 -1.67 -10.92 5.54
CA HIS A 189 -2.38 -10.33 6.66
C HIS A 189 -1.63 -9.11 7.16
N GLY A 190 -2.35 -8.21 7.82
CA GLY A 190 -1.81 -7.02 8.44
C GLY A 190 -2.88 -6.29 9.25
N PHE A 191 -2.51 -5.15 9.81
CA PHE A 191 -3.46 -4.21 10.37
C PHE A 191 -3.71 -3.08 9.37
N ASN A 192 -4.96 -2.64 9.25
CA ASN A 192 -5.32 -1.48 8.45
C ASN A 192 -5.08 -0.18 9.24
N ASP A 193 -5.22 0.98 8.58
CA ASP A 193 -5.02 2.30 9.20
C ASP A 193 -5.92 2.54 10.44
N ASP A 194 -7.10 1.91 10.47
CA ASP A 194 -8.02 1.94 11.63
C ASP A 194 -7.65 0.93 12.74
N GLY A 195 -6.48 0.28 12.65
CA GLY A 195 -6.01 -0.71 13.62
C GLY A 195 -6.75 -2.06 13.58
N ARG A 196 -7.50 -2.34 12.53
CA ARG A 196 -8.21 -3.62 12.39
C ARG A 196 -7.33 -4.67 11.71
N PHE A 197 -7.25 -5.87 12.29
CA PHE A 197 -6.58 -7.01 11.66
C PHE A 197 -7.36 -7.47 10.42
N SER A 198 -6.68 -7.58 9.28
CA SER A 198 -7.26 -7.91 7.98
C SER A 198 -6.46 -9.03 7.30
N PRO A 199 -6.88 -10.29 7.41
CA PRO A 199 -6.31 -11.41 6.67
C PRO A 199 -6.99 -11.61 5.30
N HIS A 200 -6.21 -12.03 4.30
CA HIS A 200 -6.67 -12.53 3.00
C HIS A 200 -6.05 -13.91 2.76
N LEU A 201 -6.89 -14.93 2.58
CA LEU A 201 -6.51 -16.33 2.46
C LEU A 201 -7.13 -16.97 1.22
N GLU A 202 -6.30 -17.59 0.40
CA GLU A 202 -6.67 -18.41 -0.75
C GLU A 202 -6.04 -19.79 -0.60
N LEU A 203 -6.82 -20.86 -0.71
CA LEU A 203 -6.38 -22.24 -0.51
C LEU A 203 -6.93 -23.16 -1.61
N PRO A 204 -6.22 -24.26 -1.93
CA PRO A 204 -6.79 -25.41 -2.62
C PRO A 204 -8.07 -25.92 -1.95
N ALA A 205 -8.93 -26.57 -2.71
CA ALA A 205 -10.27 -26.95 -2.24
C ALA A 205 -10.25 -27.91 -1.04
N ASP A 206 -9.29 -28.84 -1.00
CA ASP A 206 -9.10 -29.80 0.08
C ASP A 206 -8.58 -29.13 1.36
N GLU A 207 -7.58 -28.26 1.28
CA GLU A 207 -7.07 -27.51 2.43
C GLU A 207 -8.11 -26.49 2.94
N GLY A 208 -8.79 -25.79 2.02
CA GLY A 208 -9.86 -24.86 2.34
C GLY A 208 -11.03 -25.53 3.05
N ALA A 209 -11.35 -26.78 2.69
CA ALA A 209 -12.37 -27.56 3.38
C ALA A 209 -11.97 -27.85 4.84
N VAL A 210 -10.69 -28.12 5.12
CA VAL A 210 -10.20 -28.31 6.50
C VAL A 210 -10.39 -27.04 7.33
N VAL A 211 -10.01 -25.88 6.80
CA VAL A 211 -10.18 -24.58 7.47
C VAL A 211 -11.65 -24.26 7.72
N ASP A 212 -12.51 -24.48 6.73
CA ASP A 212 -13.97 -24.30 6.85
C ASP A 212 -14.59 -25.19 7.95
N GLN A 213 -14.19 -26.46 8.03
CA GLN A 213 -14.64 -27.36 9.09
C GLN A 213 -14.16 -26.91 10.48
N ALA A 214 -12.91 -26.45 10.61
CA ALA A 214 -12.37 -25.94 11.87
C ALA A 214 -13.14 -24.69 12.35
N LEU A 215 -13.47 -23.77 11.44
CA LEU A 215 -14.28 -22.59 11.76
C LEU A 215 -15.70 -22.96 12.17
N LYS A 216 -16.34 -23.91 11.47
CA LYS A 216 -17.68 -24.40 11.81
C LYS A 216 -17.71 -25.06 13.19
N GLU A 217 -16.72 -25.89 13.52
CA GLU A 217 -16.59 -26.49 14.85
C GLU A 217 -16.45 -25.41 15.93
N ALA A 218 -15.51 -24.47 15.75
CA ALA A 218 -15.27 -23.39 16.71
C ALA A 218 -16.52 -22.53 16.94
N HIS A 219 -17.21 -22.17 15.85
CA HIS A 219 -18.45 -21.42 15.89
C HIS A 219 -19.53 -22.15 16.70
N ASN A 220 -19.80 -23.41 16.34
CA ASN A 220 -20.82 -24.23 17.00
C ASN A 220 -20.51 -24.42 18.49
N ARG A 221 -19.24 -24.64 18.83
CA ARG A 221 -18.81 -24.80 20.23
C ARG A 221 -19.06 -23.52 21.03
N LEU A 222 -18.69 -22.35 20.52
CA LEU A 222 -18.98 -21.06 21.17
C LEU A 222 -20.48 -20.82 21.34
N PHE A 223 -21.27 -21.21 20.32
CA PHE A 223 -22.73 -21.11 20.37
C PHE A 223 -23.33 -22.00 21.46
N HIS A 224 -22.91 -23.26 21.53
CA HIS A 224 -23.34 -24.21 22.55
C HIS A 224 -22.83 -23.86 23.96
N ALA A 225 -21.76 -23.09 24.08
CA ALA A 225 -21.28 -22.54 25.34
C ALA A 225 -22.13 -21.34 25.86
N GLY A 226 -23.24 -21.02 25.18
CA GLY A 226 -24.20 -20.01 25.62
C GLY A 226 -24.00 -18.62 25.01
N ARG A 227 -23.04 -18.43 24.10
CA ARG A 227 -22.90 -17.17 23.35
C ARG A 227 -23.86 -17.21 22.16
N LYS A 228 -24.89 -16.38 22.15
CA LYS A 228 -25.93 -16.43 21.11
C LYS A 228 -25.56 -15.68 19.82
N ASP A 229 -24.66 -14.69 19.92
CA ASP A 229 -24.20 -13.87 18.80
C ASP A 229 -22.74 -14.21 18.46
N VAL A 230 -22.49 -15.41 17.92
CA VAL A 230 -21.15 -15.83 17.50
C VAL A 230 -20.94 -15.44 16.04
N SER A 231 -19.88 -14.68 15.76
CA SER A 231 -19.46 -14.39 14.39
C SER A 231 -18.42 -15.40 13.90
N TRP A 232 -18.21 -15.46 12.57
CA TRP A 232 -17.08 -16.19 12.01
C TRP A 232 -15.71 -15.64 12.45
N ALA A 233 -15.66 -14.35 12.82
CA ALA A 233 -14.45 -13.77 13.41
C ALA A 233 -14.18 -14.34 14.81
N ASP A 234 -15.22 -14.52 15.64
CA ASP A 234 -15.09 -15.18 16.94
C ASP A 234 -14.59 -16.62 16.81
N ALA A 235 -15.10 -17.35 15.82
CA ALA A 235 -14.68 -18.71 15.52
C ALA A 235 -13.19 -18.78 15.13
N LEU A 236 -12.74 -17.87 14.26
CA LEU A 236 -11.33 -17.79 13.86
C LEU A 236 -10.40 -17.45 15.04
N VAL A 237 -10.80 -16.47 15.87
CA VAL A 237 -10.06 -16.09 17.08
C VAL A 237 -9.96 -17.26 18.05
N ASP A 238 -11.03 -18.04 18.20
CA ASP A 238 -11.02 -19.23 19.04
C ASP A 238 -10.10 -20.34 18.53
N VAL A 239 -10.10 -20.61 17.22
CA VAL A 239 -9.15 -21.55 16.61
C VAL A 239 -7.72 -21.12 16.91
N ALA A 240 -7.41 -19.83 16.77
CA ALA A 240 -6.09 -19.29 17.09
C ALA A 240 -5.74 -19.45 18.58
N HIS A 241 -6.67 -19.15 19.50
CA HIS A 241 -6.44 -19.34 20.93
C HIS A 241 -6.16 -20.81 21.31
N ARG A 242 -6.90 -21.76 20.72
CA ARG A 242 -6.66 -23.19 20.95
C ARG A 242 -5.30 -23.64 20.41
N SER A 243 -4.92 -23.15 19.22
CA SER A 243 -3.60 -23.43 18.65
C SER A 243 -2.47 -22.90 19.53
N LEU A 244 -2.61 -21.68 20.07
CA LEU A 244 -1.62 -21.08 20.97
C LEU A 244 -1.57 -21.82 22.32
N GLY A 245 -2.72 -22.24 22.83
CA GLY A 245 -2.83 -23.01 24.07
C GLY A 245 -2.20 -24.40 24.00
N ALA A 246 -2.09 -25.00 22.81
CA ALA A 246 -1.49 -26.32 22.59
C ALA A 246 0.05 -26.32 22.53
N VAL A 247 0.71 -25.16 22.57
CA VAL A 247 2.18 -25.09 22.55
C VAL A 247 2.70 -25.46 23.93
N ASP A 248 3.33 -26.63 24.14
CA ASP A 248 3.78 -27.05 25.48
C ASP A 248 5.17 -26.53 25.90
N SER A 249 6.01 -26.13 24.95
CA SER A 249 7.37 -25.64 25.23
C SER A 249 7.35 -24.18 25.72
N PRO A 250 7.95 -23.87 26.89
CA PRO A 250 8.06 -22.50 27.40
C PRO A 250 8.77 -21.54 26.45
N ASP A 251 9.88 -21.96 25.83
CA ASP A 251 10.65 -21.13 24.88
C ASP A 251 9.83 -20.81 23.62
N ARG A 252 9.04 -21.77 23.14
CA ARG A 252 8.11 -21.54 22.02
C ARG A 252 6.91 -20.69 22.42
N ARG A 253 6.35 -20.87 23.62
CA ARG A 253 5.27 -19.99 24.13
C ARG A 253 5.74 -18.53 24.16
N ASP A 254 6.96 -18.28 24.65
CA ASP A 254 7.54 -16.93 24.72
C ASP A 254 7.73 -16.29 23.33
N GLN A 255 7.97 -17.09 22.29
CA GLN A 255 8.10 -16.63 20.91
C GLN A 255 6.79 -16.12 20.31
N TYR A 256 5.63 -16.65 20.75
CA TYR A 256 4.31 -16.28 20.24
C TYR A 256 3.52 -15.37 21.18
N ARG A 257 4.18 -14.79 22.20
CA ARG A 257 3.56 -13.80 23.08
C ARG A 257 3.37 -12.49 22.32
N THR A 258 2.15 -11.98 22.35
CA THR A 258 1.85 -10.61 21.95
C THR A 258 2.40 -9.67 23.02
N TYR A 259 3.37 -8.84 22.66
CA TYR A 259 3.84 -7.78 23.55
C TYR A 259 2.93 -6.57 23.42
N ILE A 260 2.58 -6.00 24.56
CA ILE A 260 1.85 -4.74 24.66
C ILE A 260 2.85 -3.74 25.23
N HIS A 261 3.13 -2.71 24.45
CA HIS A 261 4.06 -1.66 24.83
C HIS A 261 3.31 -0.59 25.63
N LEU A 262 3.95 -0.15 26.70
CA LEU A 262 3.40 0.72 27.71
C LEU A 262 4.26 1.96 27.80
N ASP A 263 3.65 3.10 27.50
CA ASP A 263 4.25 4.41 27.72
C ASP A 263 3.30 5.26 28.58
N THR A 264 3.86 6.26 29.24
CA THR A 264 3.15 7.32 29.96
C THR A 264 2.11 8.05 29.09
N GLU A 265 2.31 8.07 27.77
CA GLU A 265 1.48 8.80 26.81
C GLU A 265 0.59 7.89 25.93
N GLY A 266 0.68 6.56 26.04
CA GLY A 266 -0.11 5.65 25.20
C GLY A 266 0.13 4.16 25.40
N THR A 267 -0.64 3.32 24.68
CA THR A 267 -0.52 1.86 24.72
C THR A 267 -0.77 1.26 23.35
N TRP A 268 0.08 0.33 22.89
CA TRP A 268 -0.06 -0.34 21.58
C TRP A 268 0.38 -1.81 21.63
N ILE A 269 0.04 -2.57 20.59
CA ILE A 269 0.48 -3.96 20.42
C ILE A 269 1.69 -3.99 19.48
N ASP A 270 2.63 -4.91 19.72
CA ASP A 270 3.81 -5.12 18.89
C ASP A 270 3.46 -5.28 17.39
N ASN A 271 4.05 -4.44 16.54
CA ASN A 271 3.73 -4.35 15.10
C ASN A 271 2.23 -4.09 14.78
N GLY A 272 1.48 -3.55 15.73
CA GLY A 272 0.04 -3.28 15.64
C GLY A 272 -0.33 -1.87 16.12
N PRO A 273 -1.63 -1.53 16.10
CA PRO A 273 -2.12 -0.20 16.42
C PRO A 273 -2.10 0.10 17.93
N GLY A 274 -2.28 1.38 18.25
CA GLY A 274 -2.68 1.82 19.58
C GLY A 274 -3.97 1.13 20.04
N ILE A 275 -3.99 0.67 21.29
CA ILE A 275 -5.16 0.02 21.88
C ILE A 275 -5.88 0.96 22.84
N PRO A 276 -7.24 0.97 22.85
CA PRO A 276 -8.00 1.77 23.81
C PRO A 276 -7.68 1.37 25.25
N ARG A 277 -7.73 2.35 26.16
CA ARG A 277 -7.46 2.15 27.61
C ARG A 277 -8.25 0.99 28.22
N SER A 278 -9.51 0.81 27.84
CA SER A 278 -10.35 -0.29 28.34
C SER A 278 -9.86 -1.68 27.89
N LEU A 279 -9.27 -1.78 26.70
CA LEU A 279 -8.68 -3.02 26.21
C LEU A 279 -7.33 -3.28 26.90
N PHE A 280 -6.55 -2.21 27.11
CA PHE A 280 -5.32 -2.25 27.90
C PHE A 280 -5.59 -2.79 29.33
N GLU A 281 -6.51 -2.17 30.08
CA GLU A 281 -6.81 -2.56 31.46
C GLU A 281 -7.16 -4.05 31.53
N LYS A 282 -8.02 -4.52 30.60
CA LYS A 282 -8.37 -5.94 30.46
C LYS A 282 -7.17 -6.84 30.18
N LEU A 283 -6.23 -6.43 29.31
CA LEU A 283 -5.07 -7.22 28.93
C LEU A 283 -4.01 -7.26 30.04
N THR A 284 -3.89 -6.21 30.86
CA THR A 284 -2.98 -6.18 32.00
C THR A 284 -3.49 -6.88 33.25
N CYS A 285 -4.79 -7.12 33.39
CA CYS A 285 -5.35 -7.79 34.59
C CYS A 285 -4.65 -9.12 34.91
N ASP A 286 -4.30 -9.91 33.88
CA ASP A 286 -3.62 -11.21 34.01
C ASP A 286 -2.30 -11.27 33.19
N GLY A 287 -1.80 -10.12 32.74
CA GLY A 287 -0.62 -10.01 31.87
C GLY A 287 0.71 -9.98 32.65
N GLN A 288 1.76 -10.59 32.10
CA GLN A 288 3.13 -10.41 32.64
C GLN A 288 3.71 -9.08 32.15
N VAL A 289 4.08 -8.19 33.08
CA VAL A 289 4.69 -6.89 32.77
C VAL A 289 6.22 -6.99 32.90
N ARG A 290 6.96 -6.55 31.88
CA ARG A 290 8.43 -6.42 31.92
C ARG A 290 8.80 -4.94 31.73
N PRO A 291 9.38 -4.26 32.74
CA PRO A 291 9.74 -2.86 32.61
C PRO A 291 10.97 -2.67 31.70
N LEU A 292 10.91 -1.65 30.84
CA LEU A 292 12.06 -1.10 30.15
C LEU A 292 12.42 0.22 30.84
N TRP A 293 13.70 0.40 31.17
CA TRP A 293 14.18 1.64 31.78
C TRP A 293 14.71 2.55 30.69
N GLU A 294 14.39 3.84 30.80
CA GLU A 294 14.79 4.87 29.85
C GLU A 294 15.52 6.01 30.53
N SER A 295 16.36 6.70 29.77
CA SER A 295 16.94 8.00 30.08
C SER A 295 16.66 8.93 28.91
N ASP A 296 16.00 10.06 29.15
CA ASP A 296 15.63 11.04 28.12
C ASP A 296 14.82 10.43 26.94
N GLY A 297 13.94 9.46 27.23
CA GLY A 297 13.12 8.77 26.21
C GLY A 297 13.87 7.73 25.37
N LEU A 298 15.11 7.39 25.75
CA LEU A 298 15.90 6.35 25.11
C LEU A 298 16.12 5.16 26.04
N PRO A 299 15.99 3.90 25.55
CA PRO A 299 16.28 2.73 26.35
C PRO A 299 17.70 2.77 26.92
N VAL A 300 17.87 2.35 28.18
CA VAL A 300 19.20 2.27 28.79
C VAL A 300 20.09 1.33 27.99
N ASN A 301 21.12 1.94 27.38
CA ASN A 301 22.01 1.33 26.42
C ASN A 301 23.04 0.39 27.08
N VAL A 302 23.45 -0.65 26.35
CA VAL A 302 24.49 -1.60 26.82
C VAL A 302 25.91 -1.19 26.40
N GLY A 303 26.03 -0.19 25.52
CA GLY A 303 27.28 0.34 25.01
C GLY A 303 28.09 -0.74 24.30
N ARG A 304 29.38 -0.80 24.62
CA ARG A 304 30.31 -1.82 24.08
C ARG A 304 30.42 -3.11 24.89
N LYS A 305 29.70 -3.24 26.02
CA LYS A 305 29.83 -4.41 26.90
C LYS A 305 29.39 -5.72 26.23
N GLN A 306 28.57 -5.64 25.18
CA GLN A 306 28.05 -6.81 24.45
C GLN A 306 28.09 -6.55 22.94
N HIS A 307 28.64 -7.51 22.19
CA HIS A 307 28.64 -7.49 20.72
C HIS A 307 27.30 -7.95 20.15
N ALA A 308 26.78 -9.08 20.67
CA ALA A 308 25.47 -9.58 20.29
C ALA A 308 24.39 -8.62 20.81
N VAL A 309 23.47 -8.22 19.93
CA VAL A 309 22.35 -7.34 20.29
C VAL A 309 21.45 -8.07 21.30
N PRO A 310 21.31 -7.56 22.54
CA PRO A 310 20.46 -8.19 23.54
C PRO A 310 19.01 -8.28 23.09
N ALA A 311 18.26 -9.28 23.57
CA ALA A 311 16.87 -9.48 23.16
C ALA A 311 15.97 -8.26 23.42
N HIS A 312 16.21 -7.50 24.50
CA HIS A 312 15.44 -6.29 24.79
C HIS A 312 15.77 -5.14 23.83
N THR A 313 17.05 -4.85 23.58
CA THR A 313 17.50 -3.85 22.59
C THR A 313 17.00 -4.22 21.20
N ARG A 314 17.09 -5.50 20.83
CA ARG A 314 16.58 -6.00 19.55
C ARG A 314 15.08 -5.73 19.41
N ARG A 315 14.28 -5.99 20.46
CA ARG A 315 12.84 -5.71 20.45
C ARG A 315 12.56 -4.23 20.22
N VAL A 316 13.26 -3.35 20.93
CA VAL A 316 13.05 -1.89 20.76
C VAL A 316 13.45 -1.44 19.36
N VAL A 317 14.58 -1.92 18.82
CA VAL A 317 14.99 -1.57 17.45
C VAL A 317 13.99 -2.09 16.41
N LEU A 318 13.47 -3.30 16.60
CA LEU A 318 12.47 -3.87 15.69
C LEU A 318 11.11 -3.17 15.80
N ASP A 319 10.68 -2.75 16.99
CA ASP A 319 9.45 -1.95 17.17
C ASP A 319 9.62 -0.52 16.66
N ARG A 320 10.80 0.09 16.81
CA ARG A 320 11.13 1.38 16.21
C ARG A 320 11.15 1.30 14.69
N ASP A 321 11.72 0.26 14.10
CA ASP A 321 11.93 0.23 12.65
C ASP A 321 10.74 -0.36 11.89
N ARG A 322 10.10 -1.43 12.41
CA ARG A 322 8.94 -2.20 11.88
C ARG A 322 9.01 -2.74 10.44
N ILE A 323 9.90 -2.18 9.62
CA ILE A 323 10.14 -2.43 8.22
C ILE A 323 11.65 -2.25 7.97
N CYS A 324 12.15 -2.82 6.88
CA CYS A 324 13.53 -2.62 6.47
C CYS A 324 13.81 -1.11 6.27
N ARG A 325 14.83 -0.56 6.96
CA ARG A 325 15.23 0.86 6.88
C ARG A 325 15.96 1.25 5.58
N TYR A 326 16.09 0.34 4.61
CA TYR A 326 16.65 0.66 3.30
C TYR A 326 15.62 1.47 2.49
N PRO A 327 15.99 2.59 1.83
CA PRO A 327 15.06 3.46 1.14
C PRO A 327 14.20 2.71 0.11
N GLY A 328 12.88 2.84 0.21
CA GLY A 328 11.92 2.21 -0.70
C GLY A 328 11.69 0.71 -0.47
N CYS A 329 12.32 0.07 0.53
CA CYS A 329 12.08 -1.34 0.83
C CYS A 329 10.82 -1.54 1.68
N ALA A 330 9.78 -2.16 1.13
CA ALA A 330 8.58 -2.48 1.90
C ALA A 330 8.56 -3.91 2.48
N ASN A 331 9.70 -4.42 2.97
CA ASN A 331 9.77 -5.73 3.61
C ASN A 331 9.68 -5.60 5.13
N THR A 332 8.67 -6.25 5.74
CA THR A 332 8.42 -6.25 7.20
C THR A 332 8.82 -7.56 7.90
N ARG A 333 9.17 -8.61 7.14
CA ARG A 333 9.41 -9.95 7.68
C ARG A 333 10.89 -10.29 7.76
N HIS A 334 11.27 -11.09 8.75
CA HIS A 334 12.64 -11.59 8.95
C HIS A 334 13.69 -10.48 9.03
N LEU A 335 13.38 -9.39 9.72
CA LEU A 335 14.30 -8.27 9.86
C LEU A 335 15.49 -8.64 10.77
N GLU A 336 16.66 -8.18 10.35
CA GLU A 336 17.95 -8.36 11.00
C GLU A 336 18.45 -6.99 11.46
N VAL A 337 18.84 -6.91 12.74
CA VAL A 337 19.42 -5.68 13.30
C VAL A 337 20.88 -5.59 12.90
N HIS A 338 21.23 -4.49 12.23
CA HIS A 338 22.55 -4.19 11.71
C HIS A 338 23.21 -3.06 12.48
N HIS A 339 24.52 -3.17 12.78
CA HIS A 339 25.31 -2.06 13.30
C HIS A 339 25.74 -1.12 12.18
N ILE A 340 25.37 0.16 12.24
CA ILE A 340 25.72 1.18 11.23
C ILE A 340 27.23 1.40 11.18
N LEU A 341 27.81 1.76 12.32
CA LEU A 341 29.24 1.62 12.58
C LEU A 341 29.47 0.20 13.05
N HIS A 342 30.19 -0.59 12.26
CA HIS A 342 30.41 -1.98 12.56
C HIS A 342 31.16 -2.14 13.89
N TRP A 343 30.69 -3.03 14.77
CA TRP A 343 31.24 -3.19 16.13
C TRP A 343 32.74 -3.55 16.16
N GLY A 344 33.15 -4.49 15.30
CA GLY A 344 34.55 -4.92 15.14
C GLY A 344 35.41 -3.93 14.34
N ARG A 345 35.09 -3.73 13.04
CA ARG A 345 35.85 -2.88 12.10
C ARG A 345 35.89 -1.40 12.50
N ASP A 346 34.76 -0.83 12.88
CA ASP A 346 34.59 0.63 13.03
C ASP A 346 34.40 1.04 14.50
N HIS A 347 34.59 0.11 15.43
CA HIS A 347 34.47 0.35 16.86
C HIS A 347 33.08 0.84 17.33
N GLY A 348 32.01 0.51 16.60
CA GLY A 348 30.65 0.92 16.94
C GLY A 348 30.10 0.36 18.26
N VAL A 349 29.17 1.09 18.86
CA VAL A 349 28.44 0.72 20.09
C VAL A 349 27.20 -0.14 19.76
N THR A 350 26.73 -0.92 20.72
CA THR A 350 25.48 -1.71 20.58
C THR A 350 24.31 -0.93 21.19
N ASP A 351 24.13 0.29 20.70
CA ASP A 351 23.15 1.26 21.19
C ASP A 351 22.14 1.58 20.10
N THR A 352 20.91 1.97 20.46
CA THR A 352 19.79 2.11 19.52
C THR A 352 20.11 3.03 18.33
N GLU A 353 20.88 4.11 18.55
CA GLU A 353 21.30 5.04 17.49
C GLU A 353 22.21 4.41 16.42
N ASN A 354 22.96 3.37 16.78
CA ASN A 354 23.89 2.67 15.90
C ASN A 354 23.31 1.36 15.35
N LEU A 355 22.05 1.04 15.65
CA LEU A 355 21.40 -0.21 15.26
C LEU A 355 20.21 0.09 14.34
N ALA A 356 20.13 -0.56 13.18
CA ALA A 356 19.02 -0.39 12.22
C ALA A 356 18.58 -1.73 11.61
N ALA A 357 17.28 -1.95 11.50
CA ALA A 357 16.67 -3.16 10.98
C ALA A 357 16.68 -3.20 9.44
N HIS A 358 17.23 -4.27 8.87
CA HIS A 358 17.27 -4.51 7.43
C HIS A 358 16.74 -5.92 7.11
N CYS A 359 16.17 -6.13 5.93
CA CYS A 359 15.82 -7.48 5.48
C CYS A 359 17.09 -8.28 5.14
N PRO A 360 17.06 -9.62 5.07
CA PRO A 360 18.25 -10.42 4.82
C PRO A 360 18.98 -10.03 3.53
N TYR A 361 18.23 -9.66 2.48
CA TYR A 361 18.79 -9.18 1.22
C TYR A 361 19.61 -7.88 1.38
N HIS A 362 19.05 -6.86 2.02
CA HIS A 362 19.75 -5.58 2.19
C HIS A 362 20.82 -5.64 3.28
N HIS A 363 20.62 -6.48 4.31
CA HIS A 363 21.63 -6.74 5.31
C HIS A 363 22.89 -7.35 4.67
N ASP A 364 22.72 -8.37 3.81
CA ASP A 364 23.79 -8.93 3.00
C ASP A 364 24.44 -7.91 2.05
N ALA A 365 23.63 -7.07 1.40
CA ALA A 365 24.13 -6.06 0.47
C ALA A 365 25.05 -5.03 1.16
N ILE A 366 24.75 -4.68 2.42
CA ILE A 366 25.59 -3.80 3.23
C ILE A 366 26.90 -4.50 3.60
N HIS A 367 26.85 -5.75 4.06
CA HIS A 367 28.07 -6.51 4.39
C HIS A 367 28.98 -6.76 3.19
N ARG A 368 28.39 -6.92 1.99
CA ARG A 368 29.13 -7.08 0.72
C ARG A 368 29.69 -5.76 0.17
N GLY A 369 29.38 -4.62 0.80
CA GLY A 369 29.83 -3.29 0.35
C GLY A 369 29.14 -2.79 -0.93
N HIS A 370 28.04 -3.41 -1.34
CA HIS A 370 27.24 -2.94 -2.49
C HIS A 370 26.50 -1.64 -2.14
N CYS A 371 26.22 -1.44 -0.85
CA CYS A 371 25.75 -0.19 -0.29
C CYS A 371 26.34 0.04 1.11
N THR A 372 26.43 1.28 1.54
CA THR A 372 26.78 1.67 2.90
C THR A 372 25.61 2.38 3.58
N VAL A 373 25.60 2.39 4.90
CA VAL A 373 24.65 3.12 5.73
C VAL A 373 25.43 3.96 6.73
N GLU A 374 25.01 5.20 6.93
CA GLU A 374 25.63 6.19 7.83
C GLU A 374 24.54 6.96 8.59
N GLY A 375 24.88 7.52 9.75
CA GLY A 375 24.03 8.46 10.49
C GLY A 375 23.45 7.90 11.80
N ASN A 376 22.32 8.43 12.25
CA ASN A 376 21.70 8.11 13.54
C ASN A 376 20.32 7.49 13.34
N ALA A 377 20.15 6.24 13.76
CA ALA A 377 18.92 5.49 13.55
C ALA A 377 17.72 5.96 14.41
N ASN A 378 17.97 6.72 15.48
CA ASN A 378 16.94 7.30 16.33
C ASN A 378 16.32 8.56 15.73
N GLN A 379 16.97 9.16 14.73
CA GLN A 379 16.38 10.28 13.98
C GLN A 379 15.55 9.74 12.80
N PRO A 380 14.31 10.22 12.60
CA PRO A 380 13.44 9.76 11.50
C PRO A 380 14.11 9.84 10.12
N ASP A 381 14.83 10.93 9.86
CA ASP A 381 15.59 11.25 8.64
C ASP A 381 17.11 11.07 8.80
N GLY A 382 17.54 10.39 9.88
CA GLY A 382 18.94 10.35 10.28
C GLY A 382 19.82 9.36 9.52
N LEU A 383 19.26 8.54 8.61
CA LEU A 383 20.01 7.51 7.89
C LEU A 383 20.28 7.90 6.44
N ILE A 384 21.53 7.78 6.03
CA ILE A 384 21.96 8.00 4.66
C ILE A 384 22.50 6.69 4.11
N HIS A 385 21.87 6.18 3.05
CA HIS A 385 22.38 5.02 2.32
C HIS A 385 23.10 5.47 1.05
N ARG A 386 24.29 4.92 0.80
CA ARG A 386 25.06 5.18 -0.42
C ARG A 386 25.25 3.88 -1.19
N LEU A 387 25.19 3.96 -2.52
CA LEU A 387 25.62 2.86 -3.38
C LEU A 387 27.15 2.78 -3.42
N GLN A 388 27.68 1.66 -3.89
CA GLN A 388 29.12 1.44 -4.03
C GLN A 388 29.84 2.52 -4.87
N ASN A 389 29.13 3.19 -5.78
CA ASN A 389 29.65 4.29 -6.59
C ASN A 389 29.61 5.66 -5.87
N GLY A 390 29.28 5.69 -4.57
CA GLY A 390 29.20 6.90 -3.75
C GLY A 390 27.90 7.70 -3.89
N CYS A 391 27.02 7.32 -4.81
CA CYS A 391 25.73 7.99 -5.00
C CYS A 391 24.84 7.77 -3.78
N ILE A 392 24.31 8.87 -3.23
CA ILE A 392 23.28 8.81 -2.20
C ILE A 392 22.03 8.22 -2.84
N ILE A 393 21.48 7.19 -2.22
CA ILE A 393 20.15 6.70 -2.54
C ILE A 393 19.19 7.74 -1.99
N GLN A 394 18.82 8.71 -2.83
CA GLN A 394 17.85 9.70 -2.44
C GLN A 394 16.56 8.97 -2.06
N GLY A 395 15.97 9.35 -0.93
CA GLY A 395 14.55 9.11 -0.67
C GLY A 395 13.69 9.75 -1.78
N HIS A 396 12.37 9.66 -1.61
CA HIS A 396 11.37 10.18 -2.55
C HIS A 396 11.79 11.51 -3.19
N VAL A 397 11.58 11.65 -4.52
CA VAL A 397 11.84 12.89 -5.24
C VAL A 397 11.10 14.01 -4.54
N LYS A 398 11.83 14.99 -4.00
CA LYS A 398 11.27 16.22 -3.43
C LYS A 398 10.72 17.06 -4.58
N PRO A 399 9.39 17.18 -4.74
CA PRO A 399 8.82 17.96 -5.82
C PRO A 399 9.11 19.44 -5.59
N ALA A 400 9.44 20.14 -6.67
CA ALA A 400 9.58 21.58 -6.61
C ALA A 400 8.19 22.20 -6.34
N PRO A 401 8.08 23.17 -5.42
CA PRO A 401 6.87 23.98 -5.31
C PRO A 401 6.59 24.61 -6.69
N PRO A 402 5.32 24.88 -7.05
CA PRO A 402 4.99 25.43 -8.36
C PRO A 402 5.74 26.74 -8.63
N GLY A 403 6.85 26.65 -9.36
CA GLY A 403 7.60 27.78 -9.90
C GLY A 403 7.05 28.11 -11.28
N THR A 404 6.56 29.34 -11.45
CA THR A 404 6.20 30.10 -12.67
C THR A 404 5.44 29.47 -13.84
N ASN A 405 5.20 28.15 -13.88
CA ASN A 405 4.27 27.51 -14.81
C ASN A 405 3.01 27.12 -14.04
N LYS A 406 2.10 28.09 -13.97
CA LYS A 406 0.96 28.21 -13.06
C LYS A 406 -0.21 27.29 -13.45
N PRO A 407 -0.73 26.39 -12.57
CA PRO A 407 -2.15 26.06 -12.54
C PRO A 407 -2.92 27.20 -11.81
N PRO A 408 -4.20 27.47 -12.15
CA PRO A 408 -4.91 28.65 -11.69
C PRO A 408 -5.39 28.45 -10.26
N GLY A 409 -4.50 28.70 -9.31
CA GLY A 409 -4.85 28.97 -7.93
C GLY A 409 -4.01 30.13 -7.43
N PRO A 410 -4.47 30.86 -6.40
CA PRO A 410 -3.54 31.66 -5.62
C PRO A 410 -2.42 30.73 -5.11
N PRO A 411 -1.14 31.13 -5.21
CA PRO A 411 -0.06 30.31 -4.69
C PRO A 411 -0.34 30.06 -3.20
N PRO A 412 -0.16 28.83 -2.70
CA PRO A 412 -0.21 28.61 -1.27
C PRO A 412 0.81 29.54 -0.61
N GLY A 413 0.38 30.29 0.41
CA GLY A 413 1.25 31.22 1.16
C GLY A 413 2.38 30.55 1.95
N HIS A 414 2.58 29.26 1.74
CA HIS A 414 3.63 28.44 2.31
C HIS A 414 4.22 27.54 1.21
N THR A 415 5.53 27.33 1.26
CA THR A 415 6.20 26.30 0.46
C THR A 415 5.61 24.95 0.85
N TYR A 416 5.00 24.26 -0.11
CA TYR A 416 4.47 22.91 0.10
C TYR A 416 5.63 21.95 0.44
N ARG A 417 5.59 21.32 1.62
CA ARG A 417 6.51 20.25 2.02
C ARG A 417 5.83 18.91 1.73
N HIS A 418 6.39 18.13 0.81
CA HIS A 418 5.93 16.76 0.56
C HIS A 418 6.25 15.84 1.75
N PRO A 419 5.49 14.75 1.96
CA PRO A 419 5.89 13.69 2.88
C PRO A 419 7.27 13.14 2.47
N LEU A 420 8.20 13.00 3.41
CA LEU A 420 9.56 12.52 3.14
C LEU A 420 9.59 11.08 2.60
N GLY A 421 8.51 10.33 2.88
CA GLY A 421 8.31 8.92 2.54
C GLY A 421 9.37 7.96 3.11
N GLU A 422 10.26 8.51 3.95
CA GLU A 422 10.72 7.82 5.15
C GLU A 422 9.51 7.22 5.89
N PRO A 423 9.68 6.08 6.58
CA PRO A 423 8.65 5.57 7.46
C PRO A 423 8.26 6.65 8.48
N ILE A 424 7.13 7.30 8.26
CA ILE A 424 6.49 8.12 9.29
C ILE A 424 5.71 7.14 10.14
N HIS A 425 6.18 6.94 11.37
CA HIS A 425 5.37 6.32 12.41
C HIS A 425 4.25 7.29 12.72
N ASN A 426 3.06 7.08 12.14
CA ASN A 426 1.86 7.85 12.48
C ASN A 426 1.57 7.82 14.01
N ASP A 427 2.15 6.83 14.69
CA ASP A 427 2.05 6.57 16.13
C ASP A 427 3.05 7.40 16.98
N MET A 428 3.99 8.12 16.35
CA MET A 428 4.96 9.01 17.03
C MET A 428 4.91 10.46 16.53
N VAL A 429 3.89 10.79 15.70
CA VAL A 429 3.58 12.18 15.33
C VAL A 429 2.54 12.72 16.30
N TRP A 430 2.99 13.49 17.28
CA TRP A 430 2.09 14.21 18.19
C TRP A 430 1.50 15.42 17.47
N TYR A 431 0.21 15.40 17.14
CA TYR A 431 -0.51 16.61 16.78
C TYR A 431 -0.75 17.41 18.06
N ALA A 432 0.14 18.36 18.37
CA ALA A 432 -0.15 19.37 19.37
C ALA A 432 -1.46 20.04 18.94
N SER A 433 -2.55 19.75 19.65
CA SER A 433 -3.79 20.47 19.45
C SER A 433 -3.48 21.92 19.78
N ALA A 434 -3.33 22.78 18.77
CA ALA A 434 -3.42 24.21 19.02
C ALA A 434 -4.74 24.40 19.79
N PRO A 435 -4.74 25.15 20.92
CA PRO A 435 -5.99 25.44 21.59
C PRO A 435 -6.95 26.03 20.53
N PRO A 436 -8.23 25.61 20.51
CA PRO A 436 -9.19 26.19 19.59
C PRO A 436 -9.10 27.72 19.73
N PRO A 437 -9.12 28.48 18.62
CA PRO A 437 -9.04 29.94 18.71
C PRO A 437 -10.06 30.41 19.73
N GLU A 438 -9.62 31.23 20.69
CA GLU A 438 -10.50 31.82 21.69
C GLU A 438 -11.68 32.42 20.94
N ARG A 439 -12.89 31.91 21.20
CA ARG A 439 -14.09 32.60 20.74
C ARG A 439 -14.04 33.94 21.42
N GLU A 440 -13.89 35.01 20.65
CA GLU A 440 -14.07 36.37 21.14
C GLU A 440 -15.42 36.39 21.86
N THR A 441 -15.39 36.35 23.19
CA THR A 441 -16.56 36.62 23.99
C THR A 441 -16.80 38.11 23.81
N GLU A 442 -17.77 38.44 22.96
CA GLU A 442 -18.43 39.74 22.94
C GLU A 442 -18.75 40.12 24.39
N THR A 443 -17.86 40.92 24.95
CA THR A 443 -18.06 41.52 26.25
C THR A 443 -19.04 42.64 25.98
N GLN A 444 -20.30 42.39 26.35
CA GLN A 444 -21.32 43.42 26.46
C GLN A 444 -20.74 44.61 27.24
N ALA A 445 -20.75 45.77 26.61
CA ALA A 445 -20.63 47.06 27.29
C ALA A 445 -21.78 47.96 26.79
N ALA A 446 -22.74 48.15 27.71
CA ALA A 446 -23.72 49.24 27.85
C ALA A 446 -24.60 49.62 26.63
#